data_AF-F3AQ38-F1
#
_entry.id   AF-F3AQ38-F1
#
_cell.length_a   1.000
_cell.length_b   1.000
_cell.length_c   1.000
_cell.angle_alpha   90.00
_cell.angle_beta   90.00
_cell.angle_gamma   90.00
#
_symmetry.space_group_name_H-M   'P 1'
#
loop_
_entity.id
_entity.type
_entity.pdbx_description
1 polymer ?
#
loop_
_entity_poly.entity_id
_entity_poly.type
_entity_poly.pdbx_seq_one_letter_code
_entity_poly.pdbx_strand_id
1 'polypeptide(L)' 'MKGEQDVNRVVEQYSDMIRRLCMIHLKNYADTEDIFQTVFLKYVLSSVSFENEEHEKAWFIHF' A
#
# COMPACT_ATOMS: atom_id res chain seq x y z
N MET A 1 -3.40 -1.76 -15.23
CA MET A 1 -4.22 -1.12 -14.16
C MET A 1 -4.98 -2.21 -13.46
N LYS A 2 -4.89 -2.25 -12.12
CA LYS A 2 -5.61 -3.23 -11.31
C LYS A 2 -7.10 -2.91 -11.27
N GLY A 3 -7.94 -3.94 -11.12
CA GLY A 3 -9.40 -3.77 -11.05
C GLY A 3 -9.82 -3.16 -9.71
N GLU A 4 -10.96 -2.47 -9.68
CA GLU A 4 -11.49 -1.83 -8.46
C GLU A 4 -11.67 -2.81 -7.30
N GLN A 5 -12.08 -4.05 -7.58
CA GLN A 5 -12.24 -5.10 -6.57
C GLN A 5 -10.90 -5.52 -5.94
N ASP A 6 -9.84 -5.62 -6.75
CA ASP A 6 -8.49 -5.94 -6.26
C ASP A 6 -7.97 -4.82 -5.37
N VAL A 7 -8.22 -3.57 -5.78
CA VAL A 7 -7.81 -2.38 -5.03
C VAL A 7 -8.52 -2.32 -3.69
N ASN A 8 -9.84 -2.52 -3.67
CA ASN A 8 -10.62 -2.52 -2.42
C ASN A 8 -10.15 -3.62 -1.46
N ARG A 9 -9.91 -4.84 -1.96
CA ARG A 9 -9.36 -5.94 -1.14
C ARG A 9 -8.04 -5.53 -0.49
N VAL A 10 -7.14 -4.96 -1.27
CA VAL A 10 -5.79 -4.60 -0.81
C VAL A 10 -5.81 -3.40 0.14
N VAL A 11 -6.69 -2.43 -0.10
CA VAL A 11 -6.95 -1.34 0.84
C VAL A 11 -7.44 -1.91 2.17
N GLU A 12 -8.48 -2.74 2.18
CA GLU A 12 -8.98 -3.34 3.42
C GLU A 12 -7.92 -4.18 4.14
N GLN A 13 -7.13 -4.96 3.39
CA GLN A 13 -6.16 -5.90 3.95
C GLN A 13 -4.89 -5.23 4.50
N TYR A 14 -4.40 -4.18 3.85
CA TYR A 14 -3.08 -3.60 4.16
C TYR A 14 -3.12 -2.17 4.70
N SER A 15 -4.29 -1.48 4.72
CA SER A 15 -4.37 -0.09 5.18
C SER A 15 -3.80 0.13 6.58
N ASP A 16 -4.19 -0.70 7.54
CA ASP A 16 -3.74 -0.57 8.93
C ASP A 16 -2.23 -0.80 9.07
N MET A 17 -1.68 -1.74 8.30
CA MET A 17 -0.25 -2.04 8.30
C MET A 17 0.56 -0.87 7.72
N ILE A 18 0.15 -0.36 6.54
CA ILE A 18 0.83 0.73 5.85
C ILE A 18 0.74 2.02 6.66
N ARG A 19 -0.42 2.33 7.25
CA ARG A 19 -0.57 3.49 8.15
C ARG A 19 0.37 3.42 9.35
N ARG A 20 0.48 2.27 10.01
CA ARG A 20 1.42 2.11 11.14
C ARG A 20 2.86 2.30 10.69
N LEU A 21 3.24 1.74 9.54
CA LEU A 21 4.58 1.91 8.96
C LEU A 21 4.87 3.40 8.69
N CYS A 22 3.97 4.10 8.01
CA CYS A 22 4.10 5.53 7.73
C CYS A 22 4.23 6.36 9.01
N MET A 23 3.40 6.11 10.02
CA MET A 23 3.45 6.82 11.31
C MET A 23 4.79 6.62 12.04
N ILE A 24 5.38 5.42 11.98
CA ILE A 24 6.70 5.12 12.57
C ILE A 24 7.80 5.95 11.89
N HIS A 25 7.76 6.06 10.56
CA HIS A 25 8.80 6.72 9.78
C HIS A 25 8.66 8.25 9.74
N LEU A 26 7.45 8.79 9.61
CA LEU A 26 7.21 10.20 9.31
C LEU A 26 6.92 11.04 10.54
N LYS A 27 6.35 10.44 11.61
CA LYS A 27 5.95 11.13 12.86
C LYS A 27 5.03 12.36 12.67
N ASN A 28 4.47 12.54 11.47
CA ASN A 28 3.54 13.59 11.10
C ASN A 28 2.34 12.96 10.38
N TYR A 29 1.14 13.32 10.81
CA TYR A 29 -0.11 12.79 10.27
C TYR A 29 -0.35 13.23 8.81
N ALA A 30 -0.02 14.49 8.47
CA ALA A 30 -0.22 15.01 7.12
C ALA A 30 0.65 14.25 6.10
N ASP A 31 1.94 14.09 6.42
CA ASP A 31 2.88 13.35 5.57
C ASP A 31 2.53 11.86 5.50
N THR A 32 2.00 11.30 6.59
CA THR A 32 1.53 9.91 6.61
C THR A 32 0.39 9.69 5.62
N GLU A 33 -0.59 10.59 5.59
CA GLU A 33 -1.74 10.41 4.70
C GLU A 33 -1.37 10.63 3.23
N ASP A 34 -0.44 11.54 2.94
CA ASP A 34 0.09 11.76 1.58
C ASP A 34 0.86 10.54 1.05
N ILE A 35 1.75 9.98 1.86
CA ILE A 35 2.50 8.76 1.51
C ILE A 35 1.57 7.56 1.41
N PHE A 36 0.61 7.44 2.33
CA PHE A 36 -0.40 6.38 2.29
C PHE A 36 -1.15 6.36 0.95
N GLN A 37 -1.69 7.50 0.52
CA GLN A 37 -2.36 7.60 -0.79
C GLN A 37 -1.41 7.30 -1.95
N THR A 38 -0.17 7.79 -1.88
CA THR A 38 0.85 7.56 -2.91
C THR A 38 1.18 6.07 -3.08
N VAL A 39 1.31 5.31 -1.99
CA VAL A 39 1.61 3.87 -2.05
C VAL A 39 0.49 3.11 -2.76
N PHE A 40 -0.77 3.37 -2.42
CA PHE A 40 -1.91 2.73 -3.09
C PHE A 40 -2.04 3.15 -4.56
N LEU A 41 -1.77 4.42 -4.89
CA LEU A 41 -1.76 4.87 -6.27
C LEU A 41 -0.69 4.16 -7.09
N LYS A 42 0.54 4.02 -6.56
CA LYS A 42 1.59 3.25 -7.22
C LYS A 42 1.18 1.78 -7.40
N TYR A 43 0.45 1.19 -6.45
CA TYR A 43 -0.03 -0.19 -6.56
C TYR A 43 -1.00 -0.37 -7.73
N VAL A 44 -1.99 0.54 -7.85
CA VAL A 44 -3.00 0.54 -8.92
C VAL A 44 -2.35 0.69 -10.31
N LEU A 45 -1.33 1.55 -10.39
CA LEU A 45 -0.59 1.86 -11.61
C LEU A 45 0.51 0.82 -11.91
N SER A 46 0.92 0.03 -10.93
CA SER A 46 1.96 -0.98 -11.11
C SER A 46 1.52 -2.05 -12.09
N SER A 47 2.48 -2.54 -12.88
CA SER A 47 2.32 -3.72 -13.74
C SER A 47 2.98 -4.95 -13.12
N VAL A 48 3.22 -4.92 -11.80
CA VAL A 48 3.89 -6.00 -11.07
C VAL A 48 2.91 -7.16 -10.91
N SER A 49 3.33 -8.34 -11.39
CA SER A 49 2.65 -9.60 -11.13
C SER A 49 3.17 -10.19 -9.83
N PHE A 50 2.31 -10.24 -8.81
CA PHE A 50 2.65 -10.89 -7.54
C PHE A 50 2.46 -12.40 -7.67
N GLU A 51 3.44 -13.16 -7.19
CA GLU A 51 3.42 -14.62 -7.24
C GLU A 51 2.53 -15.22 -6.14
N ASN A 52 2.43 -14.54 -5.00
CA ASN A 52 1.63 -14.91 -3.84
C ASN A 52 1.38 -13.68 -2.94
N GLU A 53 0.58 -13.87 -1.89
CA GLU A 53 0.26 -12.82 -0.92
C GLU A 53 1.49 -12.32 -0.15
N GLU A 54 2.46 -13.19 0.15
CA GLU A 54 3.72 -12.77 0.78
C GLU A 54 4.54 -11.81 -0.09
N HIS A 55 4.59 -12.05 -1.40
CA HIS A 55 5.25 -11.15 -2.36
C HIS A 55 4.51 -9.80 -2.44
N GLU A 56 3.17 -9.81 -2.48
CA GLU A 56 2.37 -8.58 -2.45
C GLU A 56 2.57 -7.80 -1.13
N LYS A 57 2.60 -8.51 0.00
CA LYS A 57 2.87 -7.90 1.31
C LYS A 57 4.29 -7.34 1.40
N ALA A 58 5.29 -8.08 0.91
CA ALA A 58 6.69 -7.64 0.92
C ALA A 58 6.87 -6.38 0.08
N TRP A 59 6.17 -6.30 -1.06
CA TRP A 59 6.11 -5.08 -1.87
C TRP A 59 5.64 -3.89 -1.04
N PHE A 60 4.51 -4.01 -0.31
CA PHE A 60 4.05 -2.90 0.55
C PHE A 60 4.98 -2.53 1.70
N ILE A 61 5.75 -3.48 2.24
CA ILE A 61 6.72 -3.22 3.32
C ILE A 61 8.00 -2.56 2.77
N HIS A 62 8.32 -2.77 1.50
CA HIS A 62 9.52 -2.23 0.84
C HIS A 62 9.23 -1.05 -0.10
N PHE A 63 7.99 -0.57 -0.12
CA PHE A 63 7.53 0.50 -0.99
C PHE A 63 7.90 1.90 -0.55
#